data_AF-A0A0J0ESR4-F1
#
_entry.id   AF-A0A0J0ESR4-F1
#
_cell.length_a   1.000
_cell.length_b   1.000
_cell.length_c   1.000
_cell.angle_alpha   90.00
_cell.angle_beta   90.00
_cell.angle_gamma   90.00
#
_symmetry.space_group_name_H-M   'P 1'
#
loop_
_entity.id
_entity.type
_entity.pdbx_description
1 polymer ?
#
loop_
_entity_poly.entity_id
_entity_poly.type
_entity_poly.pdbx_seq_one_letter_code
_entity_poly.pdbx_strand_id
1 'polypeptide(L)'
;MDAAKPSLKASASESLQSELWTSFAPTSWSGPIILGALLGYVVLCSLLRFSRINSLRSKLRFHDRTSLSHMTNQDAFQVVQNIARFEFPLFYDLAVRLALFETYAVQTVAHVLYGGSDLANRKKAPKRYADTEAVYVCFANFPPTSPVLHKAVARTNFLHAPYIKSGKIKQEDLLYVLYASFAEPVRFLNIYEYRKLTDMEVASLSTLWKYVADMMDIDYRTVLGKNEWADGLEFFEDMTRFGGDYEDKYLRPTPEIQKLGHVLMEMLLDSYPKIASPLGYPAACVLMGPRLRRAFGFPEPGLAITVLTYSLLLVRKLIVRYLCLPRLAPSIYLSDPDEQTGRIKSYHYMKEPFYVPPTFWQRWNPEAIITWLSGGLLPGDGGPSMKPEGFLFEDLGPEKVVGKGIEETKSFEEVVKTKAFAGCPYKSSEN
;
A
#
# COMPACT_ATOMS: atom_id res chain seq x y z
N MET A 1 -80.45 -43.33 20.32
CA MET A 1 -80.52 -41.87 20.48
C MET A 1 -79.11 -41.37 20.62
N ASP A 2 -78.55 -41.02 19.47
CA ASP A 2 -77.22 -40.47 19.30
C ASP A 2 -77.12 -39.06 19.87
N ALA A 3 -76.04 -38.77 20.59
CA ALA A 3 -75.57 -37.40 20.80
C ALA A 3 -74.03 -37.43 20.76
N ALA A 4 -73.51 -36.92 19.65
CA ALA A 4 -72.11 -36.90 19.28
C ALA A 4 -71.26 -35.99 20.19
N LYS A 5 -70.03 -36.43 20.46
CA LYS A 5 -68.95 -35.58 20.99
C LYS A 5 -68.46 -34.63 19.90
N PRO A 6 -68.20 -33.33 20.18
CA PRO A 6 -67.52 -32.48 19.22
C PRO A 6 -66.01 -32.78 19.24
N SER A 7 -65.47 -33.21 18.10
CA SER A 7 -64.02 -33.21 17.89
C SER A 7 -63.59 -31.76 17.62
N LEU A 8 -62.77 -31.21 18.51
CA LEU A 8 -62.05 -29.96 18.28
C LEU A 8 -60.96 -30.25 17.25
N LYS A 9 -61.27 -29.84 16.02
CA LYS A 9 -60.51 -30.06 14.79
C LYS A 9 -59.06 -29.57 14.93
N ALA A 10 -58.14 -30.45 14.54
CA ALA A 10 -56.77 -30.16 14.14
C ALA A 10 -56.67 -29.29 12.85
N SER A 11 -57.71 -28.52 12.49
CA SER A 11 -57.78 -27.83 11.19
C SER A 11 -57.22 -26.41 11.18
N ALA A 12 -56.74 -25.88 12.32
CA ALA A 12 -56.17 -24.53 12.39
C ALA A 12 -54.63 -24.50 12.24
N SER A 13 -53.93 -25.60 12.60
CA SER A 13 -52.47 -25.70 12.40
C SER A 13 -52.10 -26.20 11.00
N GLU A 14 -52.94 -27.06 10.40
CA GLU A 14 -52.75 -27.51 9.02
C GLU A 14 -53.03 -26.39 8.01
N SER A 15 -53.96 -25.48 8.28
CA SER A 15 -54.24 -24.35 7.38
C SER A 15 -53.09 -23.34 7.34
N LEU A 16 -52.48 -23.02 8.49
CA LEU A 16 -51.37 -22.08 8.58
C LEU A 16 -50.06 -22.65 8.02
N GLN A 17 -49.82 -23.95 8.18
CA GLN A 17 -48.71 -24.64 7.50
C GLN A 17 -48.98 -24.75 6.00
N SER A 18 -50.22 -24.97 5.55
CA SER A 18 -50.50 -25.00 4.11
C SER A 18 -50.31 -23.63 3.44
N GLU A 19 -50.64 -22.51 4.09
CA GLU A 19 -50.47 -21.15 3.53
C GLU A 19 -49.01 -20.67 3.50
N LEU A 20 -48.21 -21.05 4.51
CA LEU A 20 -46.77 -20.74 4.53
C LEU A 20 -45.95 -21.56 3.52
N TRP A 21 -46.43 -22.75 3.15
CA TRP A 21 -45.77 -23.61 2.15
C TRP A 21 -46.33 -23.41 0.72
N THR A 22 -47.55 -22.90 0.55
CA THR A 22 -48.15 -22.61 -0.77
C THR A 22 -47.88 -21.21 -1.30
N SER A 23 -47.39 -20.28 -0.46
CA SER A 23 -46.89 -18.96 -0.89
C SER A 23 -45.56 -19.02 -1.67
N PHE A 24 -44.99 -20.22 -1.84
CA PHE A 24 -43.82 -20.50 -2.70
C PHE A 24 -44.10 -21.53 -3.81
N ALA A 25 -45.32 -21.56 -4.36
CA ALA A 25 -45.57 -22.27 -5.62
C ALA A 25 -44.95 -21.49 -6.80
N PRO A 26 -44.14 -22.13 -7.67
CA PRO A 26 -43.29 -21.46 -8.66
C PRO A 26 -44.10 -21.10 -9.91
N THR A 27 -44.74 -19.94 -9.91
CA THR A 27 -45.30 -19.32 -11.14
C THR A 27 -44.73 -17.94 -11.44
N SER A 28 -43.75 -17.45 -10.67
CA SER A 28 -43.08 -16.19 -10.98
C SER A 28 -41.87 -16.44 -11.89
N TRP A 29 -42.00 -16.09 -13.17
CA TRP A 29 -40.87 -16.07 -14.12
C TRP A 29 -39.69 -15.19 -13.63
N SER A 30 -39.92 -14.35 -12.62
CA SER A 30 -38.91 -13.50 -11.98
C SER A 30 -37.74 -14.26 -11.36
N GLY A 31 -37.95 -15.44 -10.76
CA GLY A 31 -36.87 -16.20 -10.10
C GLY A 31 -35.75 -16.63 -11.08
N PRO A 32 -36.10 -17.37 -12.16
CA PRO A 32 -35.15 -17.72 -13.21
C PRO A 32 -34.53 -16.50 -13.90
N ILE A 33 -35.29 -15.41 -14.10
CA ILE A 33 -34.78 -14.17 -14.71
C ILE A 33 -33.73 -13.51 -13.81
N ILE A 34 -33.99 -13.37 -12.51
CA ILE A 34 -33.04 -12.79 -11.54
C ILE A 34 -31.77 -13.63 -11.46
N LEU A 35 -31.92 -14.96 -11.40
CA LEU A 35 -30.77 -15.88 -11.38
C LEU A 35 -29.96 -15.77 -12.69
N GLY A 36 -30.63 -15.73 -13.85
CA GLY A 36 -30.00 -15.55 -15.15
C GLY A 36 -29.24 -14.22 -15.25
N ALA A 37 -29.83 -13.13 -14.76
CA ALA A 37 -29.19 -11.81 -14.71
C ALA A 37 -27.96 -11.79 -13.79
N LEU A 38 -28.05 -12.41 -12.60
CA LEU A 38 -26.94 -12.52 -11.67
C LEU A 38 -25.79 -13.34 -12.25
N LEU A 39 -26.08 -14.49 -12.86
CA LEU A 39 -25.08 -15.33 -13.52
C LEU A 39 -24.45 -14.59 -14.71
N GLY A 40 -25.26 -13.92 -15.52
CA GLY A 40 -24.77 -13.08 -16.63
C GLY A 40 -23.85 -11.96 -16.14
N TYR A 41 -24.18 -11.31 -15.03
CA TYR A 41 -23.34 -10.29 -14.40
C TYR A 41 -22.02 -10.86 -13.89
N VAL A 42 -22.04 -12.00 -13.20
CA VAL A 42 -20.81 -12.67 -12.71
C VAL A 42 -19.91 -13.07 -13.89
N VAL A 43 -20.48 -13.58 -14.98
CA VAL A 43 -19.73 -13.89 -16.21
C VAL A 43 -19.11 -12.63 -16.80
N LEU A 44 -19.87 -11.54 -16.93
CA LEU A 44 -19.39 -10.26 -17.41
C LEU A 44 -18.21 -9.73 -16.56
N CYS A 45 -18.37 -9.74 -15.23
CA CYS A 45 -17.31 -9.38 -14.30
C CYS A 45 -16.06 -10.24 -14.51
N SER A 46 -16.22 -11.56 -14.62
CA SER A 46 -15.10 -12.49 -14.80
C SER A 46 -14.36 -12.26 -16.12
N LEU A 47 -15.08 -12.03 -17.22
CA LEU A 47 -14.52 -11.77 -18.55
C LEU A 47 -13.75 -10.44 -18.59
N LEU A 48 -14.33 -9.38 -18.01
CA LEU A 48 -13.69 -8.07 -18.01
C LEU A 48 -12.55 -7.97 -16.99
N ARG A 49 -12.57 -8.74 -15.90
CA ARG A 49 -11.58 -8.65 -14.80
C ARG A 49 -10.13 -8.78 -15.24
N PHE A 50 -9.83 -9.60 -16.25
CA PHE A 50 -8.46 -9.79 -16.76
C PHE A 50 -8.12 -8.99 -18.01
N SER A 51 -9.07 -8.22 -18.56
CA SER A 51 -8.87 -7.46 -19.79
C SER A 51 -7.65 -6.54 -19.74
N ARG A 52 -7.46 -5.82 -18.63
CA ARG A 52 -6.36 -4.86 -18.46
C ARG A 52 -5.01 -5.57 -18.42
N ILE A 53 -4.84 -6.57 -17.55
CA ILE A 53 -3.57 -7.31 -17.47
C ILE A 53 -3.25 -8.03 -18.78
N ASN A 54 -4.25 -8.60 -19.45
CA ASN A 54 -4.05 -9.24 -20.76
C ASN A 54 -3.62 -8.23 -21.83
N SER A 55 -4.25 -7.05 -21.87
CA SER A 55 -3.87 -5.95 -22.76
C SER A 55 -2.44 -5.45 -22.48
N LEU A 56 -2.07 -5.34 -21.21
CA LEU A 56 -0.73 -4.89 -20.81
C LEU A 56 0.34 -5.91 -21.22
N ARG A 57 0.11 -7.20 -20.94
CA ARG A 57 1.01 -8.28 -21.36
C ARG A 57 1.14 -8.38 -22.88
N SER A 58 0.06 -8.21 -23.63
CA SER A 58 0.12 -8.24 -25.10
C SER A 58 0.88 -7.04 -25.69
N LYS A 59 0.79 -5.87 -25.03
CA LYS A 59 1.49 -4.65 -25.46
C LYS A 59 2.99 -4.72 -25.16
N LEU A 60 3.35 -5.10 -23.94
CA LEU A 60 4.74 -5.09 -23.47
C LEU A 60 5.52 -6.37 -23.83
N ARG A 61 4.83 -7.48 -24.10
CA ARG A 61 5.42 -8.75 -24.58
C ARG A 61 6.44 -9.42 -23.63
N PHE A 62 6.34 -9.14 -22.33
CA PHE A 62 7.08 -9.85 -21.28
C PHE A 62 6.36 -11.16 -20.92
N HIS A 63 6.73 -12.24 -21.61
CA HIS A 63 6.10 -13.55 -21.47
C HIS A 63 6.95 -14.55 -20.68
N ASP A 64 8.26 -14.34 -20.61
CA ASP A 64 9.25 -15.25 -20.05
C ASP A 64 10.48 -14.48 -19.50
N ARG A 65 11.43 -15.19 -18.88
CA ARG A 65 12.66 -14.60 -18.33
C ARG A 65 13.48 -13.86 -19.39
N THR A 66 13.61 -14.42 -20.58
CA THR A 66 14.39 -13.82 -21.66
C THR A 66 13.83 -12.47 -22.09
N SER A 67 12.51 -12.34 -22.21
CA SER A 67 11.90 -11.04 -22.50
C SER A 67 12.04 -10.06 -21.34
N LEU A 68 12.03 -10.52 -20.08
CA LEU A 68 12.22 -9.66 -18.90
C LEU A 68 13.61 -9.01 -18.81
N SER A 69 14.65 -9.60 -19.41
CA SER A 69 16.00 -9.01 -19.43
C SER A 69 16.08 -7.69 -20.20
N HIS A 70 15.08 -7.41 -21.04
CA HIS A 70 14.97 -6.17 -21.79
C HIS A 70 13.97 -5.17 -21.19
N MET A 71 13.41 -5.46 -20.01
CA MET A 71 12.48 -4.56 -19.33
C MET A 71 13.14 -3.23 -18.99
N THR A 72 12.58 -2.14 -19.52
CA THR A 72 13.06 -0.80 -19.22
C THR A 72 12.49 -0.27 -17.91
N ASN A 73 13.15 0.72 -17.30
CA ASN A 73 12.59 1.45 -16.15
C ASN A 73 11.25 2.10 -16.49
N GLN A 74 11.06 2.53 -17.74
CA GLN A 74 9.80 3.08 -18.23
C GLN A 74 8.70 2.02 -18.35
N ASP A 75 9.03 0.79 -18.73
CA ASP A 75 8.07 -0.32 -18.77
C ASP A 75 7.66 -0.74 -17.36
N ALA A 76 8.65 -0.90 -16.47
CA ALA A 76 8.42 -1.21 -15.06
C ALA A 76 7.48 -0.19 -14.41
N PHE A 77 7.73 1.11 -14.64
CA PHE A 77 6.84 2.18 -14.19
C PHE A 77 5.40 2.03 -14.70
N GLN A 78 5.20 1.76 -15.99
CA GLN A 78 3.85 1.59 -16.56
C GLN A 78 3.10 0.41 -15.94
N VAL A 79 3.80 -0.69 -15.65
CA VAL A 79 3.20 -1.87 -15.01
C VAL A 79 2.85 -1.57 -13.56
N VAL A 80 3.76 -0.98 -12.78
CA VAL A 80 3.50 -0.62 -11.38
C VAL A 80 2.40 0.43 -11.27
N GLN A 81 2.33 1.39 -12.19
CA GLN A 81 1.24 2.36 -12.23
C GLN A 81 -0.13 1.67 -12.46
N ASN A 82 -0.20 0.62 -13.27
CA ASN A 82 -1.42 -0.18 -13.44
C ASN A 82 -1.80 -0.91 -12.14
N ILE A 83 -0.84 -1.50 -11.44
CA ILE A 83 -1.03 -2.14 -10.13
C ILE A 83 -1.60 -1.12 -9.12
N ALA A 84 -0.92 0.02 -8.99
CA ALA A 84 -1.19 1.02 -7.94
C ALA A 84 -2.43 1.88 -8.22
N ARG A 85 -2.80 2.14 -9.48
CA ARG A 85 -3.92 3.03 -9.82
C ARG A 85 -5.19 2.31 -10.24
N PHE A 86 -5.08 1.09 -10.79
CA PHE A 86 -6.22 0.42 -11.41
C PHE A 86 -6.54 -0.92 -10.78
N GLU A 87 -5.57 -1.84 -10.70
CA GLU A 87 -5.86 -3.21 -10.30
C GLU A 87 -6.02 -3.36 -8.80
N PHE A 88 -5.05 -2.89 -8.02
CA PHE A 88 -4.98 -3.14 -6.59
C PHE A 88 -4.77 -1.87 -5.74
N PRO A 89 -5.36 -0.70 -6.05
CA PRO A 89 -5.00 0.56 -5.41
C PRO A 89 -5.06 0.53 -3.87
N LEU A 90 -6.12 -0.07 -3.31
CA LEU A 90 -6.31 -0.14 -1.86
C LEU A 90 -5.29 -1.06 -1.17
N PHE A 91 -5.02 -2.24 -1.74
CA PHE A 91 -4.14 -3.23 -1.09
C PHE A 91 -2.67 -3.00 -1.44
N TYR A 92 -2.37 -2.34 -2.55
CA TYR A 92 -1.03 -1.86 -2.86
C TYR A 92 -0.61 -0.78 -1.85
N ASP A 93 -1.48 0.21 -1.60
CA ASP A 93 -1.24 1.22 -0.55
C ASP A 93 -1.11 0.58 0.82
N LEU A 94 -2.04 -0.28 1.23
CA LEU A 94 -1.94 -0.96 2.52
C LEU A 94 -0.65 -1.78 2.66
N ALA A 95 -0.21 -2.47 1.61
CA ALA A 95 1.03 -3.23 1.62
C ALA A 95 2.27 -2.34 1.72
N VAL A 96 2.29 -1.22 1.01
CA VAL A 96 3.35 -0.21 1.12
C VAL A 96 3.42 0.37 2.54
N ARG A 97 2.28 0.67 3.15
CA ARG A 97 2.22 1.14 4.54
C ARG A 97 2.74 0.06 5.49
N LEU A 98 2.38 -1.21 5.27
CA LEU A 98 2.91 -2.32 6.06
C LEU A 98 4.43 -2.48 5.89
N ALA A 99 4.94 -2.29 4.67
CA ALA A 99 6.38 -2.29 4.38
C ALA A 99 7.12 -1.22 5.22
N LEU A 100 6.58 0.00 5.26
CA LEU A 100 7.13 1.06 6.12
C LEU A 100 7.14 0.64 7.59
N PHE A 101 6.03 0.07 8.09
CA PHE A 101 5.95 -0.41 9.47
C PHE A 101 6.99 -1.51 9.75
N GLU A 102 7.20 -2.43 8.80
CA GLU A 102 8.21 -3.48 8.92
C GLU A 102 9.62 -2.92 9.09
N THR A 103 9.98 -1.90 8.30
CA THR A 103 11.28 -1.24 8.45
C THR A 103 11.48 -0.59 9.83
N TYR A 104 10.40 -0.19 10.50
CA TYR A 104 10.45 0.41 11.84
C TYR A 104 10.68 -0.62 12.95
N ALA A 105 10.59 -1.91 12.64
CA ALA A 105 10.82 -3.01 13.56
C ALA A 105 12.21 -3.67 13.41
N VAL A 106 13.06 -3.12 12.54
CA VAL A 106 14.47 -3.52 12.40
C VAL A 106 15.33 -2.67 13.30
N GLN A 107 16.16 -3.31 14.13
CA GLN A 107 16.96 -2.66 15.19
C GLN A 107 17.78 -1.44 14.73
N THR A 108 18.51 -1.56 13.63
CA THR A 108 19.38 -0.49 13.11
C THR A 108 18.58 0.71 12.63
N VAL A 109 17.51 0.47 11.86
CA VAL A 109 16.59 1.51 11.37
C VAL A 109 15.81 2.14 12.53
N ALA A 110 15.28 1.33 13.44
CA ALA A 110 14.54 1.76 14.60
C ALA A 110 15.38 2.66 15.52
N HIS A 111 16.68 2.36 15.69
CA HIS A 111 17.58 3.20 16.48
C HIS A 111 17.68 4.63 15.92
N VAL A 112 17.77 4.77 14.59
CA VAL A 112 17.79 6.09 13.92
C VAL A 112 16.45 6.79 14.08
N LEU A 113 15.34 6.08 13.88
CA LEU A 113 14.00 6.65 13.97
C LEU A 113 13.64 7.08 15.40
N TYR A 114 14.02 6.29 16.39
CA TYR A 114 13.75 6.58 17.79
C TYR A 114 14.51 7.83 18.27
N GLY A 115 15.80 7.93 17.94
CA GLY A 115 16.66 9.02 18.42
C GLY A 115 16.68 10.27 17.53
N GLY A 116 16.43 10.12 16.23
CA GLY A 116 16.65 11.19 15.24
C GLY A 116 15.40 11.67 14.51
N SER A 117 14.28 10.94 14.60
CA SER A 117 13.04 11.25 13.89
C SER A 117 11.94 11.75 14.83
N ASP A 118 10.97 12.46 14.25
CA ASP A 118 9.73 12.87 14.93
C ASP A 118 8.74 11.70 15.09
N LEU A 119 9.06 10.50 14.57
CA LEU A 119 8.16 9.34 14.51
C LEU A 119 7.86 8.74 15.90
N ALA A 120 8.80 8.79 16.84
CA ALA A 120 8.58 8.33 18.21
C ALA A 120 7.78 9.33 19.07
N ASN A 121 7.50 10.54 18.54
CA ASN A 121 6.74 11.57 19.24
C ASN A 121 5.28 11.56 18.74
N ARG A 122 4.35 11.16 19.61
CA ARG A 122 2.92 11.03 19.26
C ARG A 122 2.31 12.26 18.58
N LYS A 123 2.72 13.47 18.97
CA LYS A 123 2.20 14.74 18.43
C LYS A 123 2.80 15.08 17.06
N LYS A 124 4.02 14.64 16.78
CA LYS A 124 4.75 14.96 15.54
C LYS A 124 4.73 13.82 14.51
N ALA A 125 4.45 12.60 14.96
CA ALA A 125 4.38 11.41 14.13
C ALA A 125 3.45 11.54 12.91
N PRO A 126 2.26 12.16 13.00
CA PRO A 126 1.39 12.29 11.83
C PRO A 126 2.01 13.10 10.69
N LYS A 127 2.59 14.27 11.00
CA LYS A 127 3.31 15.08 10.00
C LYS A 127 4.51 14.32 9.43
N ARG A 128 5.29 13.68 10.31
CA ARG A 128 6.44 12.87 9.89
C ARG A 128 6.04 11.74 8.94
N TYR A 129 4.90 11.11 9.20
CA TYR A 129 4.35 10.06 8.35
C TYR A 129 3.89 10.61 7.00
N ALA A 130 3.13 11.72 7.00
CA ALA A 130 2.69 12.40 5.78
C ALA A 130 3.88 12.82 4.90
N ASP A 131 5.00 13.24 5.49
CA ASP A 131 6.23 13.54 4.75
C ASP A 131 6.86 12.32 4.09
N THR A 132 6.88 11.17 4.78
CA THR A 132 7.33 9.92 4.17
C THR A 132 6.41 9.53 3.03
N GLU A 133 5.09 9.57 3.23
CA GLU A 133 4.10 9.20 2.21
C GLU A 133 4.24 10.10 0.97
N ALA A 134 4.36 11.42 1.14
CA ALA A 134 4.54 12.36 0.03
C ALA A 134 5.74 12.02 -0.86
N VAL A 135 6.89 11.66 -0.27
CA VAL A 135 8.08 11.25 -1.03
C VAL A 135 7.90 9.85 -1.63
N TYR A 136 7.43 8.90 -0.82
CA TYR A 136 7.35 7.50 -1.21
C TYR A 136 6.36 7.27 -2.36
N VAL A 137 5.23 7.98 -2.33
CA VAL A 137 4.24 7.93 -3.41
C VAL A 137 4.81 8.50 -4.72
N CYS A 138 5.70 9.50 -4.66
CA CYS A 138 6.37 10.00 -5.87
C CYS A 138 7.16 8.91 -6.61
N PHE A 139 7.83 8.01 -5.89
CA PHE A 139 8.62 6.92 -6.47
C PHE A 139 7.79 5.99 -7.36
N ALA A 140 6.53 5.76 -7.02
CA ALA A 140 5.62 4.90 -7.78
C ALA A 140 4.69 5.65 -8.75
N ASN A 141 4.65 6.99 -8.71
CA ASN A 141 3.67 7.79 -9.46
C ASN A 141 4.24 8.67 -10.56
N PHE A 142 5.54 8.94 -10.56
CA PHE A 142 6.21 9.72 -11.59
C PHE A 142 7.19 8.87 -12.40
N PRO A 143 7.27 9.06 -13.74
CA PRO A 143 8.14 8.26 -14.60
C PRO A 143 9.63 8.54 -14.34
N PRO A 144 10.56 7.67 -14.79
CA PRO A 144 11.99 7.77 -14.51
C PRO A 144 12.66 9.09 -14.91
N THR A 145 12.15 9.79 -15.92
CA THR A 145 12.72 11.07 -16.38
C THR A 145 12.01 12.28 -15.79
N SER A 146 11.04 12.08 -14.88
CA SER A 146 10.29 13.16 -14.27
C SER A 146 11.16 14.01 -13.32
N PRO A 147 11.19 15.35 -13.50
CA PRO A 147 11.83 16.23 -12.54
C PRO A 147 11.28 16.09 -11.11
N VAL A 148 10.00 15.73 -10.97
CA VAL A 148 9.36 15.51 -9.66
C VAL A 148 10.00 14.32 -8.95
N LEU A 149 10.23 13.23 -9.68
CA LEU A 149 10.87 12.06 -9.13
C LEU A 149 12.31 12.37 -8.70
N HIS A 150 13.07 13.09 -9.54
CA HIS A 150 14.45 13.44 -9.24
C HIS A 150 14.55 14.30 -7.98
N LYS A 151 13.65 15.27 -7.82
CA LYS A 151 13.55 16.08 -6.60
C LYS A 151 13.16 15.27 -5.38
N ALA A 152 12.26 14.29 -5.51
CA ALA A 152 11.89 13.40 -4.40
C ALA A 152 13.10 12.59 -3.90
N VAL A 153 13.88 12.04 -4.83
CA VAL A 153 15.09 11.28 -4.50
C VAL A 153 16.18 12.20 -3.95
N ALA A 154 16.38 13.37 -4.55
CA ALA A 154 17.34 14.37 -4.06
C ALA A 154 17.02 14.83 -2.63
N ARG A 155 15.75 15.08 -2.33
CA ARG A 155 15.31 15.42 -0.97
C ARG A 155 15.56 14.27 0.00
N THR A 156 15.33 13.03 -0.42
CA THR A 156 15.63 11.84 0.38
C THR A 156 17.12 11.75 0.68
N ASN A 157 17.97 11.88 -0.34
CA ASN A 157 19.43 11.85 -0.20
C ASN A 157 19.93 12.95 0.74
N PHE A 158 19.42 14.17 0.59
CA PHE A 158 19.73 15.28 1.49
C PHE A 158 19.33 14.98 2.95
N LEU A 159 18.12 14.45 3.19
CA LEU A 159 17.66 14.13 4.54
C LEU A 159 18.44 12.96 5.18
N HIS A 160 18.94 12.03 4.37
CA HIS A 160 19.72 10.88 4.84
C HIS A 160 21.21 11.19 4.99
N ALA A 161 21.77 12.13 4.24
CA ALA A 161 23.21 12.40 4.18
C ALA A 161 23.89 12.60 5.56
N PRO A 162 23.32 13.36 6.53
CA PRO A 162 23.93 13.50 7.85
C PRO A 162 24.02 12.18 8.63
N TYR A 163 23.03 11.29 8.46
CA TYR A 163 22.99 10.00 9.14
C TYR A 163 23.92 8.98 8.48
N ILE A 164 24.05 9.02 7.16
CA ILE A 164 25.03 8.22 6.42
C ILE A 164 26.45 8.66 6.80
N LYS A 165 26.73 9.97 6.78
CA LYS A 165 28.05 10.53 7.14
C LYS A 165 28.46 10.21 8.58
N SER A 166 27.51 10.08 9.49
CA SER A 166 27.76 9.70 10.90
C SER A 166 27.76 8.19 11.14
N GLY A 167 27.59 7.36 10.10
CA GLY A 167 27.56 5.90 10.20
C GLY A 167 26.31 5.34 10.88
N LYS A 168 25.25 6.15 11.04
CA LYS A 168 23.99 5.75 11.67
C LYS A 168 23.04 5.05 10.69
N ILE A 169 23.08 5.43 9.42
CA ILE A 169 22.42 4.71 8.32
C ILE A 169 23.52 4.05 7.50
N LYS A 170 23.47 2.73 7.38
CA LYS A 170 24.41 1.94 6.59
C LYS A 170 23.85 1.59 5.23
N GLN A 171 24.69 1.08 4.34
CA GLN A 171 24.27 0.65 3.00
C GLN A 171 23.29 -0.52 3.08
N GLU A 172 23.51 -1.46 4.00
CA GLU A 172 22.57 -2.56 4.23
C GLU A 172 21.20 -2.09 4.77
N ASP A 173 21.15 -0.99 5.53
CA ASP A 173 19.89 -0.39 5.99
C ASP A 173 19.08 0.19 4.82
N LEU A 174 19.73 0.96 3.95
CA LEU A 174 19.11 1.54 2.76
C LEU A 174 18.57 0.45 1.84
N LEU A 175 19.39 -0.58 1.60
CA LEU A 175 19.04 -1.71 0.76
C LEU A 175 17.85 -2.51 1.32
N TYR A 176 17.81 -2.72 2.64
CA TYR A 176 16.70 -3.40 3.30
C TYR A 176 15.38 -2.61 3.19
N VAL A 177 15.41 -1.29 3.38
CA VAL A 177 14.21 -0.46 3.23
C VAL A 177 13.64 -0.58 1.82
N LEU A 178 14.49 -0.56 0.79
CA LEU A 178 14.06 -0.75 -0.59
C LEU A 178 13.53 -2.15 -0.87
N TYR A 179 14.17 -3.19 -0.30
CA TYR A 179 13.66 -4.55 -0.37
C TYR A 179 12.22 -4.63 0.13
N ALA A 180 11.98 -4.15 1.36
CA ALA A 180 10.65 -4.14 1.96
C ALA A 180 9.64 -3.43 1.05
N SER A 181 10.05 -2.32 0.42
CA SER A 181 9.21 -1.50 -0.45
C SER A 181 8.59 -2.22 -1.65
N PHE A 182 9.21 -3.29 -2.17
CA PHE A 182 8.63 -4.11 -3.24
C PHE A 182 8.27 -5.52 -2.81
N ALA A 183 9.00 -6.12 -1.88
CA ALA A 183 8.77 -7.49 -1.44
C ALA A 183 7.45 -7.63 -0.67
N GLU A 184 7.15 -6.66 0.19
CA GLU A 184 5.91 -6.68 0.96
C GLU A 184 4.67 -6.48 0.06
N PRO A 185 4.63 -5.53 -0.88
CA PRO A 185 3.58 -5.51 -1.91
C PRO A 185 3.41 -6.82 -2.68
N VAL A 186 4.51 -7.47 -3.10
CA VAL A 186 4.43 -8.76 -3.80
C VAL A 186 3.79 -9.83 -2.90
N ARG A 187 4.25 -9.95 -1.66
CA ARG A 187 3.74 -10.92 -0.68
C ARG A 187 2.26 -10.66 -0.36
N PHE A 188 1.93 -9.42 0.00
CA PHE A 188 0.61 -9.01 0.47
C PHE A 188 -0.46 -9.18 -0.61
N LEU A 189 -0.17 -8.72 -1.84
CA LEU A 189 -1.09 -8.86 -2.97
C LEU A 189 -1.31 -10.34 -3.34
N ASN A 190 -0.25 -11.16 -3.36
CA ASN A 190 -0.38 -12.58 -3.67
C ASN A 190 -1.27 -13.35 -2.69
N ILE A 191 -1.30 -12.93 -1.42
CA ILE A 191 -2.13 -13.56 -0.38
C ILE A 191 -3.57 -13.04 -0.48
N TYR A 192 -3.74 -11.71 -0.48
CA TYR A 192 -5.05 -11.10 -0.19
C TYR A 192 -5.83 -10.58 -1.40
N GLU A 193 -5.20 -10.42 -2.56
CA GLU A 193 -5.91 -9.99 -3.76
C GLU A 193 -6.50 -11.14 -4.58
N TYR A 194 -7.42 -10.79 -5.48
CA TYR A 194 -8.20 -11.74 -6.28
C TYR A 194 -7.37 -12.61 -7.24
N ARG A 195 -6.11 -12.27 -7.47
CA ARG A 195 -5.14 -13.05 -8.25
C ARG A 195 -3.73 -12.82 -7.71
N LYS A 196 -2.83 -13.76 -8.02
CA LYS A 196 -1.40 -13.55 -7.87
C LYS A 196 -0.89 -12.56 -8.92
N LEU A 197 0.20 -11.88 -8.58
CA LEU A 197 0.99 -11.11 -9.52
C LEU A 197 1.65 -12.05 -10.54
N THR A 198 1.78 -11.57 -11.77
CA THR A 198 2.55 -12.25 -12.81
C THR A 198 4.03 -11.96 -12.66
N ASP A 199 4.88 -12.78 -13.25
CA ASP A 199 6.34 -12.58 -13.33
C ASP A 199 6.71 -11.18 -13.86
N MET A 200 5.98 -10.68 -14.88
CA MET A 200 6.13 -9.31 -15.37
C MET A 200 5.85 -8.26 -14.29
N GLU A 201 4.82 -8.46 -13.47
CA GLU A 201 4.47 -7.53 -12.41
C GLU A 201 5.48 -7.55 -11.24
N VAL A 202 5.96 -8.74 -10.86
CA VAL A 202 7.01 -8.89 -9.83
C VAL A 202 8.31 -8.26 -10.30
N ALA A 203 8.75 -8.55 -11.53
CA ALA A 203 9.93 -7.94 -12.15
C ALA A 203 9.80 -6.41 -12.25
N SER A 204 8.61 -5.91 -12.55
CA SER A 204 8.38 -4.46 -12.65
C SER A 204 8.47 -3.77 -11.30
N LEU A 205 7.92 -4.38 -10.25
CA LEU A 205 8.03 -3.84 -8.88
C LEU A 205 9.48 -3.79 -8.43
N SER A 206 10.24 -4.87 -8.59
CA SER A 206 11.65 -4.89 -8.20
C SER A 206 12.50 -3.94 -9.04
N THR A 207 12.25 -3.84 -10.36
CA THR A 207 12.96 -2.92 -11.27
C THR A 207 12.70 -1.45 -10.92
N LEU A 208 11.45 -1.08 -10.63
CA LEU A 208 11.11 0.28 -10.23
C LEU A 208 11.90 0.71 -8.99
N TRP A 209 11.98 -0.15 -7.98
CA TRP A 209 12.68 0.16 -6.75
C TRP A 209 14.21 0.04 -6.88
N LYS A 210 14.72 -0.84 -7.74
CA LYS A 210 16.14 -0.85 -8.11
C LYS A 210 16.54 0.49 -8.74
N TYR A 211 15.72 1.04 -9.61
CA TYR A 211 15.99 2.33 -10.23
C TYR A 211 16.06 3.47 -9.19
N VAL A 212 15.16 3.49 -8.20
CA VAL A 212 15.26 4.43 -7.06
C VAL A 212 16.56 4.22 -6.29
N ALA A 213 16.91 2.98 -6.00
CA ALA A 213 18.11 2.58 -5.29
C ALA A 213 19.41 3.03 -6.00
N ASP A 214 19.45 2.91 -7.33
CA ASP A 214 20.57 3.36 -8.16
C ASP A 214 20.77 4.89 -8.03
N MET A 215 19.69 5.68 -8.02
CA MET A 215 19.76 7.13 -7.80
C MET A 215 20.11 7.51 -6.34
N MET A 216 19.88 6.62 -5.39
CA MET A 216 20.29 6.77 -3.98
C MET A 216 21.75 6.33 -3.72
N ASP A 217 22.46 5.86 -4.75
CA ASP A 217 23.87 5.44 -4.69
C ASP A 217 24.14 4.28 -3.71
N ILE A 218 23.24 3.29 -3.74
CA ILE A 218 23.37 2.13 -2.86
C ILE A 218 24.43 1.16 -3.40
N ASP A 219 25.37 0.79 -2.53
CA ASP A 219 26.50 -0.04 -2.88
C ASP A 219 26.16 -1.54 -2.79
N TYR A 220 25.58 -2.08 -3.86
CA TYR A 220 25.25 -3.50 -3.94
C TYR A 220 26.49 -4.40 -3.87
N ARG A 221 27.66 -3.95 -4.34
CA ARG A 221 28.87 -4.78 -4.36
C ARG A 221 29.30 -5.11 -2.95
N THR A 222 29.31 -4.11 -2.07
CA THR A 222 29.72 -4.30 -0.69
C THR A 222 28.68 -5.10 0.09
N VAL A 223 27.38 -4.92 -0.19
CA VAL A 223 26.32 -5.58 0.58
C VAL A 223 25.98 -6.99 0.07
N LEU A 224 25.90 -7.18 -1.26
CA LEU A 224 25.48 -8.42 -1.93
C LEU A 224 26.61 -9.18 -2.63
N GLY A 225 27.79 -8.57 -2.78
CA GLY A 225 28.88 -9.15 -3.58
C GLY A 225 28.64 -9.11 -5.10
N LYS A 226 27.62 -8.37 -5.56
CA LYS A 226 27.12 -8.35 -6.94
C LYS A 226 26.56 -6.98 -7.30
N ASN A 227 26.73 -6.56 -8.55
CA ASN A 227 26.26 -5.26 -9.08
C ASN A 227 25.39 -5.35 -10.34
N GLU A 228 25.27 -6.53 -10.93
CA GLU A 228 24.60 -6.74 -12.21
C GLU A 228 23.67 -7.94 -12.09
N TRP A 229 22.51 -7.86 -12.74
CA TRP A 229 21.51 -8.93 -12.82
C TRP A 229 21.04 -9.08 -14.27
N ALA A 230 20.58 -10.27 -14.62
CA ALA A 230 20.02 -10.59 -15.93
C ALA A 230 18.62 -10.00 -16.10
N ASP A 231 17.81 -9.96 -15.05
CA ASP A 231 16.45 -9.42 -15.07
C ASP A 231 15.98 -8.98 -13.66
N GLY A 232 14.80 -8.37 -13.61
CA GLY A 232 14.21 -7.92 -12.35
C GLY A 232 13.76 -9.04 -11.41
N LEU A 233 13.56 -10.26 -11.89
CA LEU A 233 13.22 -11.39 -11.03
C LEU A 233 14.46 -11.96 -10.34
N GLU A 234 15.61 -12.02 -11.03
CA GLU A 234 16.88 -12.38 -10.40
C GLU A 234 17.26 -11.35 -9.33
N PHE A 235 17.09 -10.06 -9.61
CA PHE A 235 17.24 -9.01 -8.60
C PHE A 235 16.30 -9.23 -7.41
N PHE A 236 15.02 -9.54 -7.67
CA PHE A 236 14.05 -9.85 -6.61
C PHE A 236 14.46 -11.04 -5.74
N GLU A 237 14.99 -12.11 -6.35
CA GLU A 237 15.42 -13.33 -5.66
C GLU A 237 16.63 -13.07 -4.75
N ASP A 238 17.66 -12.39 -5.26
CA ASP A 238 18.84 -12.03 -4.48
C ASP A 238 18.45 -11.11 -3.30
N MET A 239 17.59 -10.12 -3.56
CA MET A 239 17.09 -9.22 -2.53
C MET A 239 16.23 -9.94 -1.50
N THR A 240 15.45 -10.95 -1.89
CA THR A 240 14.65 -11.78 -0.97
C THR A 240 15.53 -12.61 -0.05
N ARG A 241 16.63 -13.16 -0.57
CA ARG A 241 17.61 -13.86 0.27
C ARG A 241 18.27 -12.91 1.27
N PHE A 242 18.77 -11.78 0.78
CA PHE A 242 19.36 -10.74 1.62
C PHE A 242 18.39 -10.26 2.70
N GLY A 243 17.14 -9.93 2.34
CA GLY A 243 16.12 -9.46 3.27
C GLY A 243 15.81 -10.47 4.37
N GLY A 244 15.69 -11.76 4.02
CA GLY A 244 15.51 -12.84 5.00
C GLY A 244 16.67 -12.93 6.00
N ASP A 245 17.91 -12.95 5.51
CA ASP A 245 19.12 -12.98 6.36
C ASP A 245 19.22 -11.74 7.26
N TYR A 246 18.86 -10.58 6.71
CA TYR A 246 18.86 -9.30 7.40
C TYR A 246 17.83 -9.28 8.54
N GLU A 247 16.61 -9.74 8.28
CA GLU A 247 15.56 -9.82 9.29
C GLU A 247 15.86 -10.84 10.38
N ASP A 248 16.44 -11.99 10.03
CA ASP A 248 16.84 -13.00 11.01
C ASP A 248 17.84 -12.42 12.03
N LYS A 249 18.66 -11.46 11.60
CA LYS A 249 19.62 -10.74 12.45
C LYS A 249 18.99 -9.58 13.22
N TYR A 250 18.17 -8.74 12.59
CA TYR A 250 17.79 -7.43 13.13
C TYR A 250 16.29 -7.21 13.41
N LEU A 251 15.39 -8.07 12.95
CA LEU A 251 13.94 -7.94 13.19
C LEU A 251 13.56 -8.54 14.56
N ARG A 252 13.99 -7.88 15.64
CA ARG A 252 13.91 -8.39 17.02
C ARG A 252 13.46 -7.30 18.00
N PRO A 253 12.75 -7.65 19.08
CA PRO A 253 12.26 -6.65 20.02
C PRO A 253 13.37 -5.91 20.75
N THR A 254 13.24 -4.58 20.80
CA THR A 254 14.00 -3.69 21.69
C THR A 254 13.05 -2.66 22.32
N PRO A 255 13.44 -1.98 23.42
CA PRO A 255 12.61 -0.92 24.01
C PRO A 255 12.24 0.19 23.01
N GLU A 256 13.15 0.55 22.11
CA GLU A 256 12.94 1.55 21.07
C GLU A 256 11.88 1.09 20.06
N ILE A 257 12.00 -0.15 19.56
CA ILE A 257 11.04 -0.75 18.63
C ILE A 257 9.67 -0.85 19.28
N GLN A 258 9.60 -1.31 20.52
CA GLN A 258 8.33 -1.37 21.25
C GLN A 258 7.70 0.01 21.35
N LYS A 259 8.46 1.04 21.74
CA LYS A 259 7.92 2.41 21.84
C LYS A 259 7.44 2.94 20.49
N LEU A 260 8.19 2.73 19.42
CA LEU A 260 7.79 3.07 18.05
C LEU A 260 6.49 2.35 17.68
N GLY A 261 6.42 1.03 17.91
CA GLY A 261 5.23 0.22 17.66
C GLY A 261 3.99 0.77 18.36
N HIS A 262 4.09 1.13 19.65
CA HIS A 262 2.97 1.71 20.39
C HIS A 262 2.48 3.02 19.76
N VAL A 263 3.40 3.94 19.43
CA VAL A 263 3.04 5.23 18.81
C VAL A 263 2.38 5.01 17.44
N LEU A 264 2.89 4.09 16.63
CA LEU A 264 2.36 3.78 15.30
C LEU A 264 1.00 3.08 15.36
N MET A 265 0.83 2.13 16.28
CA MET A 265 -0.44 1.44 16.48
C MET A 265 -1.51 2.40 17.00
N GLU A 266 -1.17 3.27 17.95
CA GLU A 266 -2.08 4.33 18.39
C GLU A 266 -2.44 5.27 17.24
N MET A 267 -1.46 5.67 16.41
CA MET A 267 -1.69 6.51 15.23
C MET A 267 -2.67 5.84 14.25
N LEU A 268 -2.47 4.54 13.97
CA LEU A 268 -3.36 3.75 13.12
C LEU A 268 -4.78 3.69 13.69
N LEU A 269 -4.93 3.33 14.97
CA LEU A 269 -6.23 3.15 15.60
C LEU A 269 -7.00 4.47 15.75
N ASP A 270 -6.28 5.56 15.95
CA ASP A 270 -6.85 6.91 16.05
C ASP A 270 -7.41 7.45 14.73
N SER A 271 -7.10 6.81 13.60
CA SER A 271 -7.69 7.10 12.30
C SER A 271 -9.07 6.46 12.10
N TYR A 272 -9.53 5.62 13.02
CA TYR A 272 -10.82 4.92 12.93
C TYR A 272 -11.71 5.21 14.15
N PRO A 273 -13.03 4.95 14.05
CA PRO A 273 -13.93 5.22 15.16
C PRO A 273 -13.54 4.38 16.37
N LYS A 274 -13.57 4.97 17.58
CA LYS A 274 -13.17 4.29 18.82
C LYS A 274 -13.91 2.98 19.09
N ILE A 275 -15.13 2.85 18.57
CA ILE A 275 -15.94 1.63 18.68
C ILE A 275 -15.34 0.45 17.89
N ALA A 276 -14.54 0.74 16.85
CA ALA A 276 -13.86 -0.26 16.04
C ALA A 276 -12.51 -0.68 16.65
N SER A 277 -11.92 0.12 17.53
CA SER A 277 -10.58 -0.14 18.10
C SER A 277 -10.43 -1.53 18.75
N PRO A 278 -11.43 -2.09 19.48
CA PRO A 278 -11.33 -3.45 20.05
C PRO A 278 -11.16 -4.56 19.01
N LEU A 279 -11.64 -4.35 17.78
CA LEU A 279 -11.44 -5.27 16.66
C LEU A 279 -10.24 -4.86 15.78
N GLY A 280 -9.98 -3.55 15.67
CA GLY A 280 -8.91 -2.98 14.86
C GLY A 280 -7.53 -3.39 15.35
N TYR A 281 -7.26 -3.31 16.66
CA TYR A 281 -5.96 -3.69 17.24
C TYR A 281 -5.60 -5.16 16.94
N PRO A 282 -6.45 -6.16 17.30
CA PRO A 282 -6.12 -7.54 17.01
C PRO A 282 -6.13 -7.86 15.51
N ALA A 283 -6.99 -7.22 14.69
CA ALA A 283 -6.94 -7.39 13.24
C ALA A 283 -5.63 -6.87 12.63
N ALA A 284 -5.12 -5.73 13.11
CA ALA A 284 -3.80 -5.23 12.72
C ALA A 284 -2.69 -6.23 13.11
N CYS A 285 -2.76 -6.82 14.31
CA CYS A 285 -1.83 -7.87 14.74
C CYS A 285 -1.89 -9.13 13.86
N VAL A 286 -3.06 -9.49 13.35
CA VAL A 286 -3.21 -10.59 12.37
C VAL A 286 -2.51 -10.25 11.06
N LEU A 287 -2.72 -9.04 10.54
CA LEU A 287 -2.12 -8.60 9.27
C LEU A 287 -0.59 -8.48 9.35
N MET A 288 -0.04 -8.04 10.49
CA MET A 288 1.40 -8.00 10.74
C MET A 288 2.05 -9.39 10.73
N GLY A 289 1.29 -10.44 11.03
CA GLY A 289 1.81 -11.79 11.15
C GLY A 289 2.77 -11.96 12.36
N PRO A 290 3.29 -13.19 12.57
CA PRO A 290 3.99 -13.52 13.81
C PRO A 290 5.38 -12.89 13.95
N ARG A 291 6.12 -12.66 12.85
CA ARG A 291 7.48 -12.08 12.91
C ARG A 291 7.43 -10.61 13.35
N LEU A 292 6.78 -9.76 12.57
CA LEU A 292 6.68 -8.32 12.82
C LEU A 292 5.99 -8.01 14.16
N ARG A 293 4.88 -8.69 14.47
CA ARG A 293 4.17 -8.57 15.74
C ARG A 293 5.08 -8.82 16.95
N ARG A 294 5.90 -9.88 16.89
CA ARG A 294 6.85 -10.20 17.98
C ARG A 294 7.97 -9.17 18.09
N ALA A 295 8.46 -8.64 16.98
CA ALA A 295 9.45 -7.56 17.00
C ALA A 295 8.88 -6.31 17.70
N PHE A 296 7.63 -5.94 17.44
CA PHE A 296 6.97 -4.85 18.16
C PHE A 296 6.56 -5.16 19.61
N GLY A 297 6.59 -6.44 20.02
CA GLY A 297 6.13 -6.86 21.34
C GLY A 297 4.60 -6.87 21.50
N PHE A 298 3.85 -6.94 20.39
CA PHE A 298 2.38 -7.03 20.44
C PHE A 298 1.90 -8.45 20.80
N PRO A 299 0.77 -8.59 21.51
CA PRO A 299 0.26 -9.90 21.94
C PRO A 299 -0.26 -10.71 20.76
N GLU A 300 -0.26 -12.03 20.91
CA GLU A 300 -0.80 -12.92 19.89
C GLU A 300 -2.34 -12.75 19.77
N PRO A 301 -2.87 -12.55 18.55
CA PRO A 301 -4.31 -12.43 18.36
C PRO A 301 -4.99 -13.77 18.64
N GLY A 302 -6.16 -13.75 19.28
CA GLY A 302 -6.95 -14.95 19.52
C GLY A 302 -7.39 -15.64 18.22
N LEU A 303 -7.73 -16.92 18.29
CA LEU A 303 -8.14 -17.71 17.12
C LEU A 303 -9.39 -17.12 16.45
N ALA A 304 -10.39 -16.70 17.23
CA ALA A 304 -11.65 -16.18 16.70
C ALA A 304 -11.46 -14.94 15.82
N ILE A 305 -10.68 -13.96 16.28
CA ILE A 305 -10.40 -12.75 15.50
C ILE A 305 -9.51 -13.05 14.29
N THR A 306 -8.55 -13.98 14.42
CA THR A 306 -7.72 -14.45 13.31
C THR A 306 -8.58 -15.05 12.18
N VAL A 307 -9.50 -15.96 12.53
CA VAL A 307 -10.44 -16.57 11.58
C VAL A 307 -11.35 -15.51 10.97
N LEU A 308 -11.88 -14.58 11.78
CA LEU A 308 -12.74 -13.50 11.30
C LEU A 308 -12.00 -12.62 10.28
N THR A 309 -10.80 -12.15 10.60
CA THR A 309 -10.00 -11.28 9.72
C THR A 309 -9.70 -11.97 8.40
N TYR A 310 -9.20 -13.21 8.40
CA TYR A 310 -8.93 -13.92 7.15
C TYR A 310 -10.19 -14.25 6.36
N SER A 311 -11.31 -14.54 7.03
CA SER A 311 -12.60 -14.78 6.37
C SER A 311 -13.11 -13.52 5.68
N LEU A 312 -13.03 -12.35 6.33
CA LEU A 312 -13.42 -11.08 5.73
C LEU A 312 -12.54 -10.73 4.51
N LEU A 313 -11.23 -10.98 4.60
CA LEU A 313 -10.30 -10.78 3.47
C LEU A 313 -10.61 -11.73 2.31
N LEU A 314 -10.97 -12.99 2.60
CA LEU A 314 -11.38 -13.96 1.58
C LEU A 314 -12.72 -13.56 0.93
N VAL A 315 -13.71 -13.16 1.72
CA VAL A 315 -15.00 -12.67 1.20
C VAL A 315 -14.78 -11.46 0.29
N ARG A 316 -13.97 -10.48 0.73
CA ARG A 316 -13.58 -9.33 -0.11
C ARG A 316 -12.94 -9.81 -1.41
N LYS A 317 -11.97 -10.71 -1.34
CA LYS A 317 -11.26 -11.27 -2.51
C LYS A 317 -12.25 -11.87 -3.52
N LEU A 318 -13.25 -12.61 -3.05
CA LEU A 318 -14.30 -13.21 -3.90
C LEU A 318 -15.25 -12.16 -4.47
N ILE A 319 -15.67 -11.17 -3.68
CA ILE A 319 -16.51 -10.05 -4.15
C ILE A 319 -15.78 -9.28 -5.26
N VAL A 320 -14.51 -8.91 -5.05
CA VAL A 320 -13.72 -8.20 -6.07
C VAL A 320 -13.56 -9.05 -7.33
N ARG A 321 -13.34 -10.37 -7.18
CA ARG A 321 -13.17 -11.29 -8.31
C ARG A 321 -14.42 -11.41 -9.18
N TYR A 322 -15.59 -11.57 -8.56
CA TYR A 322 -16.80 -12.04 -9.24
C TYR A 322 -17.94 -11.02 -9.31
N LEU A 323 -17.94 -10.00 -8.45
CA LEU A 323 -19.07 -9.07 -8.29
C LEU A 323 -18.69 -7.59 -8.51
N CYS A 324 -17.42 -7.26 -8.64
CA CYS A 324 -17.00 -5.92 -9.05
C CYS A 324 -16.68 -5.91 -10.54
N LEU A 325 -16.86 -4.76 -11.22
CA LEU A 325 -16.27 -4.51 -12.53
C LEU A 325 -14.83 -3.96 -12.39
N PRO A 326 -13.99 -4.03 -13.43
CA PRO A 326 -12.71 -3.31 -13.46
C PRO A 326 -12.95 -1.80 -13.29
N ARG A 327 -12.02 -1.10 -12.62
CA ARG A 327 -12.09 0.37 -12.51
C ARG A 327 -12.01 1.01 -13.88
N LEU A 328 -12.83 2.03 -14.12
CA LEU A 328 -12.79 2.82 -15.35
C LEU A 328 -11.85 4.03 -15.22
N ALA A 329 -11.75 4.60 -14.01
CA ALA A 329 -10.86 5.72 -13.69
C ALA A 329 -9.73 5.29 -12.75
N PRO A 330 -8.55 5.92 -12.84
CA PRO A 330 -7.44 5.64 -11.94
C PRO A 330 -7.73 6.15 -10.52
N SER A 331 -7.16 5.46 -9.53
CA SER A 331 -6.89 6.05 -8.22
C SER A 331 -5.72 7.04 -8.35
N ILE A 332 -5.93 8.28 -7.95
CA ILE A 332 -4.93 9.34 -8.05
C ILE A 332 -4.52 9.74 -6.63
N TYR A 333 -3.24 9.56 -6.29
CA TYR A 333 -2.72 9.90 -4.96
C TYR A 333 -2.16 11.31 -4.88
N LEU A 334 -1.42 11.73 -5.91
CA LEU A 334 -0.79 13.04 -6.00
C LEU A 334 -1.30 13.77 -7.23
N SER A 335 -1.38 15.10 -7.13
CA SER A 335 -1.54 15.95 -8.31
C SER A 335 -0.25 16.00 -9.12
N ASP A 336 -0.35 16.42 -10.38
CA ASP A 336 0.80 17.00 -11.05
C ASP A 336 1.23 18.30 -10.33
N PRO A 337 2.49 18.73 -10.47
CA PRO A 337 2.94 20.01 -9.92
C PRO A 337 2.13 21.16 -10.51
N ASP A 338 1.64 22.04 -9.64
CA ASP A 338 0.96 23.26 -10.06
C ASP A 338 1.90 24.16 -10.90
N GLU A 339 1.41 24.68 -12.03
CA GLU A 339 2.26 25.40 -13.00
C GLU A 339 2.86 26.70 -12.44
N GLN A 340 2.16 27.37 -11.52
CA GLN A 340 2.59 28.65 -10.96
C GLN A 340 3.43 28.46 -9.70
N THR A 341 2.99 27.55 -8.83
CA THR A 341 3.58 27.39 -7.49
C THR A 341 4.55 26.22 -7.40
N GLY A 342 4.49 25.27 -8.33
CA GLY A 342 5.24 24.02 -8.28
C GLY A 342 4.76 23.04 -7.20
N ARG A 343 3.68 23.36 -6.48
CA ARG A 343 3.19 22.57 -5.35
C ARG A 343 2.46 21.32 -5.81
N ILE A 344 2.66 20.23 -5.06
CA ILE A 344 2.00 18.95 -5.27
C ILE A 344 1.00 18.71 -4.15
N LYS A 345 -0.23 18.35 -4.51
CA LYS A 345 -1.31 18.08 -3.57
C LYS A 345 -1.43 16.58 -3.33
N SER A 346 -1.71 16.19 -2.09
CA SER A 346 -2.14 14.83 -1.75
C SER A 346 -3.66 14.73 -1.81
N TYR A 347 -4.18 13.56 -2.19
CA TYR A 347 -5.61 13.26 -2.18
C TYR A 347 -5.99 12.18 -1.18
N HIS A 348 -5.02 11.62 -0.47
CA HIS A 348 -5.24 10.66 0.62
C HIS A 348 -4.54 11.15 1.88
N TYR A 349 -5.14 10.82 3.03
CA TYR A 349 -4.59 11.12 4.34
C TYR A 349 -5.13 10.14 5.36
N MET A 350 -4.44 10.00 6.49
CA MET A 350 -4.94 9.21 7.61
C MET A 350 -5.91 10.04 8.46
N LYS A 351 -5.42 10.65 9.54
CA LYS A 351 -6.25 11.43 10.48
C LYS A 351 -6.15 12.94 10.24
N GLU A 352 -4.94 13.44 10.00
CA GLU A 352 -4.66 14.84 9.71
C GLU A 352 -4.46 15.06 8.19
N PRO A 353 -5.18 16.01 7.57
CA PRO A 353 -5.19 16.22 6.11
C PRO A 353 -3.99 17.05 5.63
N PHE A 354 -2.77 16.62 5.95
CA PHE A 354 -1.55 17.27 5.47
C PHE A 354 -1.48 17.23 3.94
N TYR A 355 -1.26 18.38 3.32
CA TYR A 355 -1.15 18.56 1.86
C TYR A 355 -2.43 18.31 1.06
N VAL A 356 -3.58 18.14 1.74
CA VAL A 356 -4.86 17.86 1.10
C VAL A 356 -5.65 19.15 0.88
N PRO A 357 -6.09 19.44 -0.37
CA PRO A 357 -6.81 20.66 -0.65
C PRO A 357 -8.25 20.60 -0.12
N PRO A 358 -8.81 21.72 0.40
CA PRO A 358 -10.16 21.79 0.97
C PRO A 358 -11.23 21.93 -0.12
N THR A 359 -11.12 21.17 -1.22
CA THR A 359 -12.17 21.16 -2.25
C THR A 359 -13.42 20.46 -1.71
N PHE A 360 -14.58 20.76 -2.30
CA PHE A 360 -15.84 20.15 -1.88
C PHE A 360 -15.77 18.61 -1.86
N TRP A 361 -15.22 18.02 -2.92
CA TRP A 361 -15.12 16.56 -3.04
C TRP A 361 -14.06 15.95 -2.12
N GLN A 362 -12.98 16.66 -1.81
CA GLN A 362 -12.01 16.16 -0.83
C GLN A 362 -12.53 16.27 0.59
N ARG A 363 -13.26 17.35 0.89
CA ARG A 363 -13.80 17.60 2.22
C ARG A 363 -14.93 16.65 2.59
N TRP A 364 -15.76 16.25 1.63
CA TRP A 364 -17.00 15.51 1.90
C TRP A 364 -17.05 14.11 1.28
N ASN A 365 -15.91 13.54 0.90
CA ASN A 365 -15.89 12.14 0.47
C ASN A 365 -16.15 11.17 1.66
N PRO A 366 -16.53 9.91 1.38
CA PRO A 366 -16.82 8.95 2.43
C PRO A 366 -15.68 8.71 3.42
N GLU A 367 -14.43 8.70 2.96
CA GLU A 367 -13.25 8.52 3.81
C GLU A 367 -13.09 9.69 4.79
N ALA A 368 -13.20 10.93 4.30
CA ALA A 368 -13.14 12.14 5.12
C ALA A 368 -14.25 12.20 6.17
N ILE A 369 -15.48 11.79 5.80
CA ILE A 369 -16.60 11.70 6.74
C ILE A 369 -16.32 10.67 7.84
N ILE A 370 -15.82 9.48 7.47
CA ILE A 370 -15.45 8.44 8.45
C ILE A 370 -14.35 8.97 9.38
N THR A 371 -13.31 9.60 8.83
CA THR A 371 -12.23 10.20 9.60
C THR A 371 -12.74 11.27 10.56
N TRP A 372 -13.65 12.15 10.12
CA TRP A 372 -14.25 13.18 10.97
C TRP A 372 -15.11 12.58 12.09
N LEU A 373 -15.95 11.60 11.79
CA LEU A 373 -16.73 10.86 12.80
C LEU A 373 -15.82 10.12 13.80
N SER A 374 -14.58 9.82 13.41
CA SER A 374 -13.54 9.21 14.25
C SER A 374 -12.77 10.23 15.11
N GLY A 375 -13.08 11.52 15.01
CA GLY A 375 -12.36 12.61 15.70
C GLY A 375 -11.09 13.06 14.99
N GLY A 376 -10.95 12.77 13.69
CA GLY A 376 -9.96 13.37 12.80
C GLY A 376 -10.42 14.71 12.23
N LEU A 377 -9.58 15.31 11.38
CA LEU A 377 -9.86 16.61 10.78
C LEU A 377 -10.38 16.45 9.34
N LEU A 378 -11.32 17.31 8.95
CA LEU A 378 -11.69 17.44 7.54
C LEU A 378 -10.68 18.35 6.82
N PRO A 379 -10.43 18.14 5.51
CA PRO A 379 -9.63 19.04 4.70
C PRO A 379 -10.10 20.49 4.85
N GLY A 380 -9.20 21.35 5.35
CA GLY A 380 -9.44 22.76 5.66
C GLY A 380 -9.52 23.08 7.16
N ASP A 381 -9.89 22.14 8.04
CA ASP A 381 -10.11 22.42 9.48
C ASP A 381 -8.82 22.71 10.24
N GLY A 382 -7.70 22.11 9.84
CA GLY A 382 -6.38 22.35 10.45
C GLY A 382 -5.69 23.64 10.00
N GLY A 383 -6.34 24.43 9.14
CA GLY A 383 -5.83 25.71 8.65
C GLY A 383 -4.46 25.61 7.93
N PRO A 384 -3.67 26.70 7.91
CA PRO A 384 -2.39 26.75 7.20
C PRO A 384 -1.35 25.74 7.69
N SER A 385 -1.46 25.25 8.94
CA SER A 385 -0.51 24.28 9.50
C SER A 385 -0.51 22.93 8.75
N MET A 386 -1.63 22.60 8.08
CA MET A 386 -1.78 21.39 7.28
C MET A 386 -1.27 21.56 5.83
N LYS A 387 -0.92 22.79 5.41
CA LYS A 387 -0.49 23.12 4.04
C LYS A 387 -1.47 22.66 2.96
N PRO A 388 -2.76 23.06 3.01
CA PRO A 388 -3.78 22.65 2.04
C PRO A 388 -3.45 22.96 0.57
N GLU A 389 -2.56 23.93 0.32
CA GLU A 389 -2.05 24.29 -0.99
C GLU A 389 -1.14 23.22 -1.62
N GLY A 390 -0.74 22.21 -0.85
CA GLY A 390 0.20 21.16 -1.25
C GLY A 390 1.62 21.42 -0.73
N PHE A 391 2.55 20.54 -1.07
CA PHE A 391 3.95 20.63 -0.67
C PHE A 391 4.87 21.03 -1.81
N LEU A 392 5.97 21.70 -1.46
CA LEU A 392 7.23 21.65 -2.17
C LEU A 392 8.16 20.65 -1.48
N PHE A 393 9.21 20.18 -2.15
CA PHE A 393 10.13 19.21 -1.53
C PHE A 393 10.89 19.79 -0.32
N GLU A 394 11.09 21.10 -0.29
CA GLU A 394 11.67 21.84 0.83
C GLU A 394 10.76 21.87 2.07
N ASP A 395 9.46 21.59 1.89
CA ASP A 395 8.47 21.52 2.97
C ASP A 395 8.53 20.19 3.75
N LEU A 396 9.24 19.19 3.23
CA LEU A 396 9.26 17.82 3.74
C LEU A 396 10.43 17.62 4.70
N GLY A 397 10.16 17.01 5.86
CA GLY A 397 11.16 16.73 6.88
C GLY A 397 10.88 17.44 8.21
N PRO A 398 11.74 17.23 9.23
CA PRO A 398 11.54 17.78 10.56
C PRO A 398 11.62 19.32 10.54
N GLU A 399 10.88 19.98 11.44
CA GLU A 399 10.75 21.45 11.50
C GLU A 399 12.08 22.20 11.40
N LYS A 400 13.14 21.67 12.02
CA LYS A 400 14.49 22.25 12.01
C LYS A 400 15.13 22.36 10.61
N VAL A 401 14.64 21.59 9.64
CA VAL A 401 15.17 21.44 8.27
C VAL A 401 14.17 21.92 7.20
N VAL A 402 12.92 22.20 7.56
CA VAL A 402 11.92 22.78 6.65
C VAL A 402 12.42 24.12 6.09
N GLY A 403 12.38 24.29 4.77
CA GLY A 403 12.87 25.48 4.07
C GLY A 403 14.40 25.65 4.04
N LYS A 404 15.17 24.67 4.54
CA LYS A 404 16.64 24.69 4.55
C LYS A 404 17.24 23.66 3.60
N GLY A 405 18.51 23.87 3.25
CA GLY A 405 19.28 22.96 2.41
C GLY A 405 18.83 22.95 0.95
N ILE A 406 18.29 24.07 0.46
CA ILE A 406 17.78 24.20 -0.92
C ILE A 406 18.92 23.99 -1.92
N GLU A 407 20.02 24.71 -1.78
CA GLU A 407 21.18 24.58 -2.67
C GLU A 407 21.85 23.19 -2.57
N GLU A 408 21.94 22.63 -1.35
CA GLU A 408 22.43 21.26 -1.16
C GLU A 408 21.50 20.25 -1.85
N THR A 409 20.18 20.39 -1.71
CA THR A 409 19.19 19.52 -2.38
C THR A 409 19.30 19.65 -3.90
N LYS A 410 19.52 20.85 -4.45
CA LYS A 410 19.79 21.03 -5.89
C LYS A 410 21.05 20.30 -6.34
N SER A 411 22.11 20.33 -5.54
CA SER A 411 23.33 19.57 -5.87
C SER A 411 23.08 18.06 -5.92
N PHE A 412 22.27 17.53 -4.99
CA PHE A 412 21.81 16.13 -5.06
C PHE A 412 20.93 15.88 -6.28
N GLU A 413 20.07 16.83 -6.67
CA GLU A 413 19.21 16.72 -7.86
C GLU A 413 20.05 16.59 -9.14
N GLU A 414 21.13 17.37 -9.28
CA GLU A 414 22.03 17.25 -10.42
C GLU A 414 22.71 15.87 -10.47
N VAL A 415 23.16 15.33 -9.32
CA VAL A 415 23.69 13.96 -9.26
C VAL A 415 22.63 12.93 -9.65
N VAL A 416 21.40 13.07 -9.14
CA VAL A 416 20.28 12.17 -9.46
C VAL A 416 19.98 12.20 -10.96
N LYS A 417 19.95 13.39 -11.59
CA LYS A 417 19.73 13.54 -13.04
C LYS A 417 20.75 12.78 -13.89
N THR A 418 22.02 12.74 -13.46
CA THR A 418 23.06 11.97 -14.19
C THR A 418 22.84 10.46 -14.15
N LYS A 419 22.16 9.95 -13.11
CA LYS A 419 21.85 8.53 -12.92
C LYS A 419 20.47 8.15 -13.44
N ALA A 420 19.57 9.12 -13.55
CA ALA A 420 18.21 8.89 -14.02
C ALA A 420 18.20 8.43 -15.47
N PHE A 421 17.63 7.26 -15.70
CA PHE A 421 17.62 6.63 -17.02
C PHE A 421 16.33 5.83 -17.23
N ALA A 422 15.71 6.01 -18.40
CA ALA A 422 14.44 5.35 -18.74
C ALA A 422 14.60 3.94 -19.32
N GLY A 423 15.78 3.58 -19.84
CA GLY A 423 16.02 2.32 -20.55
C GLY A 423 16.20 1.11 -19.62
N CYS A 424 16.74 0.02 -20.16
CA CYS A 424 16.96 -1.23 -19.43
C CYS A 424 18.14 -1.09 -18.44
N PRO A 425 17.95 -1.38 -17.14
CA PRO A 425 19.04 -1.36 -16.15
C PRO A 425 19.78 -2.71 -16.04
N TYR A 426 19.36 -3.73 -16.78
CA TYR A 426 19.93 -5.08 -16.72
C TYR A 426 20.93 -5.31 -17.84
N LYS A 427 21.80 -6.29 -17.62
CA LYS A 427 22.82 -6.65 -18.60
C LYS A 427 22.14 -7.18 -19.86
N SER A 428 22.59 -6.72 -21.04
CA SER A 428 22.20 -7.37 -22.28
C SER A 428 22.63 -8.84 -22.21
N SER A 429 21.70 -9.76 -22.46
CA SER A 429 22.05 -11.12 -22.83
C SER A 429 22.69 -11.09 -24.22
N GLU A 430 23.93 -10.60 -24.32
CA GLU A 430 24.72 -10.75 -25.53
C GLU A 430 25.16 -12.22 -25.64
N ASN A 431 24.43 -12.92 -26.51
CA ASN A 431 24.64 -14.24 -27.15
C ASN A 431 24.83 -15.47 -26.27
#